data_AF-A0A022Y6J3-F1
#
_entry.id   AF-A0A022Y6J3-F1
#
_cell.length_a   1.000
_cell.length_b   1.000
_cell.length_c   1.000
_cell.angle_alpha   90.00
_cell.angle_beta   90.00
_cell.angle_gamma   90.00
#
_symmetry.space_group_name_H-M   'P 1'
#
loop_
_entity.id
_entity.type
_entity.pdbx_description
1 polymer ?
#
loop_
_entity_poly.entity_id
_entity_poly.type
_entity_poly.pdbx_seq_one_letter_code
_entity_poly.pdbx_strand_id
1 'polypeptide(L)'
;MPPRLRAAKRLANLHHHLLQSSQNTSIYSLTQSTCTSSCRAFSSTPNLQISKRRQAMFGWLNGPGRVFKDPIPSSTNYLTAYEKDGKPKAPLARTGPDGRLVEVEPSARPFPHNPVFISESILSEELRNEIYEQVINKGKSVKTVSVMFGVDMRRIGAVVRLVELEKRMKAEKKPLALPYGRAVRSMLPTTPLAPRGEPQIAHEPINDLPVHKLTEPQIFYPVSESRHFTRVDAARAFSAAPALPAAERDQPANTPEYIAKVTHAPHRIEKVGKGANEYQVLQPAEVRIPHPHMVAAERDKITLSNEMGERSRRYMARIEADEQAEKARKEKRKAREAASMTRVEPTEGRFEFRFRDVVVSRETVGLDGRGEKGVGRRYGVPLADRRRGEVKIPTRVEV
;
A
#
# COMPACT_ATOMS: atom_id res chain seq x y z
N MET A 1 22.25 28.30 43.91
CA MET A 1 22.00 29.47 43.03
C MET A 1 22.91 29.38 41.81
N PRO A 2 22.30 29.23 40.63
CA PRO A 2 22.64 29.98 39.40
C PRO A 2 21.35 30.50 38.68
N PRO A 3 21.43 31.30 37.59
CA PRO A 3 20.60 32.51 37.44
C PRO A 3 19.29 32.38 36.64
N ARG A 4 18.38 33.31 36.92
CA ARG A 4 17.08 33.56 36.26
C ARG A 4 17.27 34.20 34.87
N LEU A 5 16.67 33.61 33.83
CA LEU A 5 16.49 34.23 32.52
C LEU A 5 15.05 34.73 32.34
N ARG A 6 14.97 35.95 31.78
CA ARG A 6 13.78 36.81 31.71
C ARG A 6 12.75 36.32 30.68
N ALA A 7 11.48 36.48 31.03
CA ALA A 7 10.33 36.25 30.14
C ALA A 7 10.28 37.29 29.01
N ALA A 8 10.15 36.82 27.77
CA ALA A 8 9.85 37.66 26.61
C ALA A 8 8.33 37.82 26.47
N LYS A 9 7.87 39.08 26.50
CA LYS A 9 6.49 39.50 26.24
C LYS A 9 6.15 39.24 24.77
N ARG A 10 5.10 38.45 24.50
CA ARG A 10 4.42 38.43 23.19
C ARG A 10 3.39 39.55 23.17
N LEU A 11 3.56 40.51 22.26
CA LEU A 11 2.52 41.46 21.89
C LEU A 11 1.58 40.78 20.90
N ALA A 12 0.29 40.77 21.25
CA ALA A 12 -0.80 40.53 20.33
C ALA A 12 -1.15 41.84 19.61
N ASN A 13 -1.56 41.76 18.35
CA ASN A 13 -2.62 42.61 17.81
C ASN A 13 -3.21 42.01 16.52
N LEU A 14 -4.54 42.08 16.46
CA LEU A 14 -5.42 41.71 15.36
C LEU A 14 -5.36 42.74 14.21
N HIS A 15 -5.62 42.32 12.97
CA HIS A 15 -6.76 42.80 12.15
C HIS A 15 -6.85 42.10 10.78
N HIS A 16 -8.05 42.19 10.22
CA HIS A 16 -8.66 41.46 9.12
C HIS A 16 -8.35 41.96 7.69
N HIS A 17 -8.73 41.11 6.71
CA HIS A 17 -9.30 41.41 5.37
C HIS A 17 -8.37 41.94 4.25
N LEU A 18 -8.17 41.14 3.17
CA LEU A 18 -8.82 41.29 1.85
C LEU A 18 -8.11 40.47 0.75
N LEU A 19 -8.92 39.88 -0.13
CA LEU A 19 -8.51 39.31 -1.41
C LEU A 19 -8.00 40.40 -2.36
N GLN A 20 -6.89 40.15 -3.06
CA GLN A 20 -6.73 40.69 -4.41
C GLN A 20 -5.74 39.86 -5.25
N SER A 21 -6.20 39.52 -6.44
CA SER A 21 -5.46 38.91 -7.55
C SER A 21 -4.47 39.89 -8.18
N SER A 22 -3.34 39.38 -8.66
CA SER A 22 -2.52 40.01 -9.72
C SER A 22 -1.66 38.89 -10.33
N GLN A 23 -2.08 38.29 -11.44
CA GLN A 23 -1.82 38.68 -12.82
C GLN A 23 -0.33 38.90 -13.16
N ASN A 24 0.14 37.97 -14.00
CA ASN A 24 1.26 38.01 -14.93
C ASN A 24 1.85 39.40 -15.24
N THR A 25 3.18 39.47 -15.25
CA THR A 25 3.91 40.41 -16.09
C THR A 25 4.90 39.64 -16.97
N SER A 26 4.57 39.61 -18.26
CA SER A 26 5.46 39.29 -19.37
C SER A 26 6.67 40.22 -19.38
N ILE A 27 7.84 39.66 -19.62
CA ILE A 27 9.09 40.39 -19.81
C ILE A 27 9.08 40.97 -21.23
N TYR A 28 8.91 42.28 -21.35
CA TYR A 28 9.11 43.02 -22.59
C TYR A 28 10.58 43.35 -22.82
N SER A 29 10.93 43.17 -24.09
CA SER A 29 12.03 43.71 -24.88
C SER A 29 12.46 45.14 -24.52
N LEU A 30 13.78 45.33 -24.33
CA LEU A 30 14.43 46.63 -24.19
C LEU A 30 14.92 47.09 -25.56
N THR A 31 14.25 48.09 -26.12
CA THR A 31 14.79 48.98 -27.15
C THR A 31 15.79 49.94 -26.51
N GLN A 32 16.95 50.11 -27.16
CA GLN A 32 17.99 51.04 -26.74
C GLN A 32 17.59 52.47 -27.08
N SER A 33 17.50 53.33 -26.06
CA SER A 33 17.49 54.79 -26.24
C SER A 33 18.78 55.37 -25.68
N THR A 34 19.52 56.07 -26.52
CA THR A 34 20.72 56.84 -26.16
C THR A 34 20.31 58.18 -25.57
N CYS A 35 20.47 58.36 -24.25
CA CYS A 35 20.43 59.66 -23.59
C CYS A 35 21.75 59.93 -22.87
N THR A 36 22.46 60.95 -23.35
CA THR A 36 23.70 61.50 -22.79
C THR A 36 23.36 62.49 -21.69
N SER A 37 23.22 62.03 -20.45
CA SER A 37 23.21 62.88 -19.26
C SER A 37 23.78 62.12 -18.06
N SER A 38 24.85 62.65 -17.48
CA SER A 38 25.51 62.16 -16.27
C SER A 38 24.66 62.46 -15.03
N CYS A 39 23.64 61.63 -14.79
CA CYS A 39 22.90 61.61 -13.54
C CYS A 39 23.57 60.60 -12.60
N ARG A 40 24.29 61.08 -11.58
CA ARG A 40 24.92 60.22 -10.55
C ARG A 40 23.83 59.46 -9.81
N ALA A 41 23.78 58.14 -9.99
CA ALA A 41 22.90 57.26 -9.22
C ALA A 41 23.33 57.25 -7.75
N PHE A 42 22.49 57.80 -6.87
CA PHE A 42 22.66 57.78 -5.41
C PHE A 42 22.20 56.44 -4.82
N SER A 43 22.67 55.34 -5.39
CA SER A 43 22.54 53.99 -4.83
C SER A 43 23.87 53.27 -5.05
N SER A 44 24.65 53.14 -3.98
CA SER A 44 25.97 52.50 -3.95
C SER A 44 25.90 50.99 -3.72
N THR A 45 24.72 50.37 -3.84
CA THR A 45 24.64 48.91 -3.82
C THR A 45 25.12 48.39 -5.18
N PRO A 46 26.27 47.69 -5.25
CA PRO A 46 26.71 47.11 -6.52
C PRO A 46 25.62 46.16 -6.98
N ASN A 47 25.27 46.26 -8.27
CA ASN A 47 24.40 45.32 -8.98
C ASN A 47 24.80 43.90 -8.54
N LEU A 48 23.91 43.18 -7.87
CA LEU A 48 24.23 41.94 -7.16
C LEU A 48 24.75 40.91 -8.17
N GLN A 49 26.06 40.91 -8.38
CA GLN A 49 26.77 39.91 -9.17
C GLN A 49 26.33 38.53 -8.64
N ILE A 50 25.85 37.68 -9.56
CA ILE A 50 25.34 36.35 -9.23
C ILE A 50 26.39 35.66 -8.34
N SER A 51 25.97 35.19 -7.17
CA SER A 51 26.91 34.56 -6.24
C SER A 51 27.63 33.37 -6.88
N LYS A 52 28.87 33.09 -6.47
CA LYS A 52 29.65 31.95 -6.98
C LYS A 52 28.87 30.62 -6.96
N ARG A 53 28.04 30.41 -5.93
CA ARG A 53 27.16 29.24 -5.82
C ARG A 53 26.09 29.20 -6.90
N ARG A 54 25.45 30.33 -7.19
CA ARG A 54 24.47 30.43 -8.27
C ARG A 54 25.14 30.26 -9.64
N GLN A 55 26.34 30.82 -9.84
CA GLN A 55 27.12 30.60 -11.06
C GLN A 55 27.41 29.10 -11.27
N ALA A 56 27.87 28.39 -10.24
CA ALA A 56 28.09 26.95 -10.29
C ALA A 56 26.80 26.16 -10.58
N MET A 57 25.69 26.52 -9.93
CA MET A 57 24.37 25.91 -10.14
C MET A 57 23.91 26.06 -11.60
N PHE A 58 23.95 27.28 -12.15
CA PHE A 58 23.56 27.51 -13.54
C PHE A 58 24.53 26.87 -14.54
N GLY A 59 25.82 26.81 -14.20
CA GLY A 59 26.81 26.03 -14.96
C GLY A 59 26.40 24.56 -15.07
N TRP A 60 25.95 23.95 -13.97
CA TRP A 60 25.44 22.58 -13.99
C TRP A 60 24.11 22.44 -14.75
N LEU A 61 23.13 23.31 -14.48
CA LEU A 61 21.81 23.27 -15.13
C LEU A 61 21.88 23.43 -16.66
N ASN A 62 22.78 24.28 -17.14
CA ASN A 62 22.98 24.52 -18.57
C ASN A 62 23.92 23.49 -19.22
N GLY A 63 24.71 22.77 -18.41
CA GLY A 63 25.58 21.68 -18.83
C GLY A 63 24.94 20.31 -18.53
N PRO A 64 25.50 19.49 -17.61
CA PRO A 64 25.01 18.14 -17.31
C PRO A 64 23.51 18.04 -16.98
N GLY A 65 22.96 19.04 -16.28
CA GLY A 65 21.58 19.05 -15.83
C GLY A 65 20.56 19.32 -16.93
N ARG A 66 21.00 19.74 -18.12
CA ARG A 66 20.12 20.10 -19.25
C ARG A 66 19.24 18.93 -19.71
N VAL A 67 19.72 17.70 -19.57
CA VAL A 67 19.02 16.47 -19.96
C VAL A 67 17.72 16.25 -19.18
N PHE A 68 17.59 16.85 -18.00
CA PHE A 68 16.39 16.73 -17.17
C PHE A 68 15.34 17.82 -17.43
N LYS A 69 15.62 18.76 -18.36
CA LYS A 69 14.68 19.84 -18.70
C LYS A 69 13.41 19.28 -19.35
N ASP A 70 13.59 18.34 -20.26
CA ASP A 70 12.51 17.68 -20.99
C ASP A 70 12.55 16.17 -20.67
N PRO A 71 11.40 15.52 -20.44
CA PRO A 71 11.35 14.10 -20.13
C PRO A 71 11.68 13.24 -21.35
N ILE A 72 12.21 12.05 -21.10
CA ILE A 72 12.37 11.02 -22.13
C ILE A 72 11.04 10.27 -22.22
N PRO A 73 10.40 10.19 -23.41
CA PRO A 73 9.18 9.43 -23.56
C PRO A 73 9.41 7.94 -23.27
N SER A 74 8.46 7.32 -22.56
CA SER A 74 8.42 5.87 -22.27
C SER A 74 9.63 5.32 -21.50
N SER A 75 10.45 6.17 -20.88
CA SER A 75 11.62 5.74 -20.09
C SER A 75 11.86 6.64 -18.90
N THR A 76 12.60 6.13 -17.92
CA THR A 76 12.96 6.88 -16.72
C THR A 76 14.20 7.72 -16.96
N ASN A 77 14.14 9.00 -16.59
CA ASN A 77 15.25 9.94 -16.74
C ASN A 77 15.84 10.32 -15.37
N TYR A 78 16.36 9.33 -14.63
CA TYR A 78 16.90 9.53 -13.29
C TYR A 78 18.38 9.94 -13.29
N LEU A 79 18.80 10.67 -12.25
CA LEU A 79 20.19 11.14 -12.11
C LEU A 79 21.20 9.99 -12.14
N THR A 80 20.83 8.81 -11.63
CA THR A 80 21.73 7.66 -11.54
C THR A 80 22.06 7.04 -12.89
N ALA A 81 21.24 7.29 -13.92
CA ALA A 81 21.47 6.86 -15.29
C ALA A 81 22.60 7.63 -15.97
N TYR A 82 23.10 8.70 -15.35
CA TYR A 82 24.16 9.56 -15.90
C TYR A 82 25.41 9.55 -15.05
N GLU A 83 26.55 9.80 -15.69
CA GLU A 83 27.80 10.17 -15.03
C GLU A 83 27.76 11.63 -14.55
N LYS A 84 28.77 12.05 -13.79
CA LYS A 84 28.87 13.44 -13.28
C LYS A 84 28.91 14.48 -14.39
N ASP A 85 29.43 14.10 -15.55
CA ASP A 85 29.57 14.96 -16.72
C ASP A 85 28.29 15.03 -17.57
N GLY A 86 27.20 14.36 -17.15
CA GLY A 86 25.90 14.37 -17.84
C GLY A 86 25.82 13.41 -19.03
N LYS A 87 26.85 12.59 -19.26
CA LYS A 87 26.79 11.51 -20.24
C LYS A 87 26.00 10.32 -19.68
N PRO A 88 25.16 9.67 -20.49
CA PRO A 88 24.47 8.46 -20.06
C PRO A 88 25.51 7.39 -19.74
N LYS A 89 25.34 6.69 -18.62
CA LYS A 89 26.16 5.52 -18.31
C LYS A 89 25.87 4.44 -19.36
N ALA A 90 26.92 3.80 -19.86
CA ALA A 90 26.76 2.66 -20.74
C ALA A 90 25.86 1.61 -20.07
N PRO A 91 24.93 0.98 -20.80
CA PRO A 91 24.13 -0.11 -20.24
C PRO A 91 25.09 -1.19 -19.73
N LEU A 92 24.89 -1.60 -18.48
CA LEU A 92 25.65 -2.73 -17.93
C LEU A 92 25.19 -3.97 -18.70
N ALA A 93 26.02 -4.50 -19.59
CA ALA A 93 25.76 -5.80 -20.18
C ALA A 93 25.99 -6.87 -19.12
N ARG A 94 24.94 -7.61 -18.75
CA ARG A 94 25.08 -8.80 -17.89
C ARG A 94 25.12 -10.04 -18.77
N THR A 95 26.11 -10.90 -18.55
CA THR A 95 26.10 -12.26 -19.11
C THR A 95 25.00 -13.05 -18.40
N GLY A 96 23.97 -13.43 -19.13
CA GLY A 96 22.92 -14.32 -18.64
C GLY A 96 23.47 -15.71 -18.31
N PRO A 97 22.73 -16.54 -17.57
CA PRO A 97 23.11 -17.93 -17.27
C PRO A 97 23.29 -18.79 -18.54
N ASP A 98 22.80 -18.34 -19.68
CA ASP A 98 22.94 -18.91 -21.03
C ASP A 98 24.13 -18.36 -21.84
N GLY A 99 24.96 -17.49 -21.24
CA GLY A 99 26.10 -16.86 -21.90
C GLY A 99 25.75 -15.69 -22.83
N ARG A 100 24.45 -15.33 -22.93
CA ARG A 100 23.99 -14.23 -23.80
C ARG A 100 24.10 -12.88 -23.09
N LEU A 101 24.54 -11.84 -23.80
CA LEU A 101 24.55 -10.49 -23.26
C LEU A 101 23.12 -9.95 -23.17
N VAL A 102 22.67 -9.66 -21.95
CA VAL A 102 21.41 -8.97 -21.67
C VAL A 102 21.73 -7.52 -21.37
N GLU A 103 21.20 -6.60 -22.18
CA GLU A 103 21.26 -5.17 -21.88
C GLU A 103 20.42 -4.89 -20.63
N VAL A 104 21.06 -4.37 -19.58
CA VAL A 104 20.34 -3.94 -18.39
C VAL A 104 19.77 -2.55 -18.68
N GLU A 105 18.43 -2.47 -18.63
CA GLU A 105 17.67 -1.21 -18.68
C GLU A 105 18.29 -0.14 -17.76
N PRO A 106 18.22 1.15 -18.14
CA PRO A 106 18.80 2.24 -17.38
C PRO A 106 18.33 2.18 -15.92
N SER A 107 19.25 2.56 -15.02
CA SER A 107 19.05 2.51 -13.58
C SER A 107 17.73 3.14 -13.16
N ALA A 108 16.73 2.32 -12.82
CA ALA A 108 15.44 2.74 -12.27
C ALA A 108 15.54 3.37 -10.86
N ARG A 109 16.74 3.78 -10.42
CA ARG A 109 17.02 4.33 -9.09
C ARG A 109 17.01 5.85 -9.15
N PRO A 110 16.03 6.55 -8.57
CA PRO A 110 16.01 8.01 -8.62
C PRO A 110 17.13 8.65 -7.80
N PHE A 111 17.55 8.00 -6.72
CA PHE A 111 18.46 8.60 -5.74
C PHE A 111 19.84 7.93 -5.74
N PRO A 112 20.93 8.66 -6.00
CA PRO A 112 22.27 8.07 -6.04
C PRO A 112 22.76 7.56 -4.68
N HIS A 113 22.33 8.17 -3.58
CA HIS A 113 22.73 7.80 -2.22
C HIS A 113 21.85 6.72 -1.58
N ASN A 114 20.74 6.35 -2.21
CA ASN A 114 19.88 5.27 -1.74
C ASN A 114 19.77 4.19 -2.82
N PRO A 115 20.69 3.20 -2.83
CA PRO A 115 20.68 2.15 -3.85
C PRO A 115 19.53 1.14 -3.67
N VAL A 116 18.86 1.14 -2.52
CA VAL A 116 17.77 0.21 -2.21
C VAL A 116 16.46 0.66 -2.86
N PHE A 117 16.22 1.97 -2.94
CA PHE A 117 14.98 2.49 -3.53
C PHE A 117 15.04 2.48 -5.06
N ILE A 118 14.06 1.81 -5.66
CA ILE A 118 13.88 1.67 -7.11
C ILE A 118 12.48 2.20 -7.46
N SER A 119 12.37 2.88 -8.59
CA SER A 119 11.08 3.23 -9.17
C SER A 119 10.51 2.02 -9.89
N GLU A 120 9.65 1.30 -9.20
CA GLU A 120 8.90 0.18 -9.77
C GLU A 120 7.99 0.61 -10.92
N SER A 121 7.66 -0.35 -11.78
CA SER A 121 6.71 -0.13 -12.88
C SER A 121 5.31 0.18 -12.36
N ILE A 122 4.55 0.97 -13.10
CA ILE A 122 3.12 1.22 -12.86
C ILE A 122 2.24 0.47 -13.86
N LEU A 123 0.97 0.25 -13.54
CA LEU A 123 0.04 -0.38 -14.49
C LEU A 123 -0.20 0.53 -15.71
N SER A 124 -0.10 -0.03 -16.91
CA SER A 124 -0.52 0.65 -18.14
C SER A 124 -2.03 0.96 -18.14
N GLU A 125 -2.50 1.91 -18.96
CA GLU A 125 -3.94 2.22 -19.06
C GLU A 125 -4.74 1.03 -19.58
N GLU A 126 -4.14 0.26 -20.48
CA GLU A 126 -4.74 -0.94 -21.05
C GLU A 126 -4.91 -2.02 -19.98
N LEU A 127 -3.86 -2.30 -19.22
CA LEU A 127 -3.89 -3.31 -18.17
C LEU A 127 -4.87 -2.94 -17.05
N ARG A 128 -4.94 -1.67 -16.62
CA ARG A 128 -5.96 -1.26 -15.60
C ARG A 128 -7.39 -1.40 -16.11
N ASN A 129 -7.64 -1.16 -17.40
CA ASN A 129 -8.97 -1.28 -17.99
C ASN A 129 -9.34 -2.75 -18.12
N GLU A 130 -8.40 -3.62 -18.51
CA GLU A 130 -8.62 -5.07 -18.56
C GLU A 130 -8.86 -5.66 -17.17
N ILE A 131 -8.14 -5.21 -16.14
CA ILE A 131 -8.41 -5.60 -14.74
C ILE A 131 -9.85 -5.27 -14.35
N TYR A 132 -10.31 -4.06 -14.65
CA TYR A 132 -11.68 -3.65 -14.38
C TYR A 132 -12.69 -4.53 -15.15
N GLU A 133 -12.45 -4.78 -16.44
CA GLU A 133 -13.28 -5.62 -17.29
C GLU A 133 -13.45 -7.03 -16.71
N GLN A 134 -12.35 -7.62 -16.25
CA GLN A 134 -12.32 -8.98 -15.72
C GLN A 134 -13.08 -9.11 -14.40
N VAL A 135 -12.98 -8.10 -13.53
CA VAL A 135 -13.66 -8.11 -12.22
C VAL A 135 -15.14 -7.75 -12.35
N ILE A 136 -15.46 -6.64 -13.03
CA ILE A 136 -16.81 -6.08 -13.05
C ILE A 136 -17.69 -6.72 -14.12
N ASN A 137 -17.21 -6.80 -15.36
CA ASN A 137 -18.04 -7.25 -16.48
C ASN A 137 -18.03 -8.78 -16.60
N LYS A 138 -16.86 -9.41 -16.43
CA LYS A 138 -16.70 -10.87 -16.50
C LYS A 138 -16.95 -11.56 -15.15
N GLY A 139 -17.13 -10.80 -14.06
CA GLY A 139 -17.45 -11.32 -12.73
C GLY A 139 -16.38 -12.22 -12.12
N LYS A 140 -15.12 -12.14 -12.56
CA LYS A 140 -14.06 -12.97 -11.99
C LYS A 140 -13.69 -12.51 -10.58
N SER A 141 -13.32 -13.48 -9.76
CA SER A 141 -12.76 -13.22 -8.43
C SER A 141 -11.54 -12.29 -8.50
N VAL A 142 -11.45 -11.39 -7.52
CA VAL A 142 -10.23 -10.58 -7.30
C VAL A 142 -9.01 -11.49 -7.11
N LYS A 143 -9.16 -12.65 -6.44
CA LYS A 143 -8.08 -13.63 -6.27
C LYS A 143 -7.60 -14.18 -7.62
N THR A 144 -8.53 -14.55 -8.49
CA THR A 144 -8.23 -15.06 -9.83
C THR A 144 -7.55 -14.01 -10.69
N VAL A 145 -8.05 -12.78 -10.69
CA VAL A 145 -7.48 -11.67 -11.48
C VAL A 145 -6.07 -11.31 -11.00
N SER A 146 -5.83 -11.39 -9.68
CA SER A 146 -4.52 -11.18 -9.08
C SER A 146 -3.48 -12.19 -9.55
N VAL A 147 -3.83 -13.48 -9.55
CA VAL A 147 -2.94 -14.54 -10.07
C VAL A 147 -2.74 -14.39 -11.58
N MET A 148 -3.81 -14.06 -12.32
CA MET A 148 -3.79 -13.96 -13.79
C MET A 148 -2.87 -12.83 -14.29
N PHE A 149 -2.85 -11.68 -13.60
CA PHE A 149 -2.03 -10.54 -14.01
C PHE A 149 -0.79 -10.29 -13.14
N GLY A 150 -0.59 -11.09 -12.08
CA GLY A 150 0.49 -10.88 -11.11
C GLY A 150 0.41 -9.51 -10.42
N VAL A 151 -0.79 -9.11 -10.00
CA VAL A 151 -1.06 -7.82 -9.34
C VAL A 151 -1.64 -8.08 -7.96
N ASP A 152 -1.19 -7.39 -6.92
CA ASP A 152 -1.70 -7.56 -5.56
C ASP A 152 -3.23 -7.27 -5.50
N MET A 153 -3.97 -8.10 -4.77
CA MET A 153 -5.40 -7.94 -4.55
C MET A 153 -5.75 -6.54 -4.00
N ARG A 154 -4.90 -5.98 -3.14
CA ARG A 154 -5.08 -4.62 -2.61
C ARG A 154 -5.05 -3.57 -3.72
N ARG A 155 -4.12 -3.73 -4.67
CA ARG A 155 -3.98 -2.86 -5.84
C ARG A 155 -5.15 -3.02 -6.80
N ILE A 156 -5.60 -4.25 -7.06
CA ILE A 156 -6.80 -4.51 -7.89
C ILE A 156 -8.03 -3.80 -7.31
N GLY A 157 -8.27 -3.92 -6.01
CA GLY A 157 -9.37 -3.22 -5.34
C GLY A 157 -9.27 -1.69 -5.44
N ALA A 158 -8.06 -1.13 -5.47
CA ALA A 158 -7.86 0.30 -5.72
C ALA A 158 -8.12 0.68 -7.19
N VAL A 159 -7.62 -0.12 -8.15
CA VAL A 159 -7.82 0.08 -9.59
C VAL A 159 -9.31 0.10 -9.93
N VAL A 160 -10.07 -0.88 -9.46
CA VAL A 160 -11.51 -0.96 -9.71
C VAL A 160 -12.22 0.29 -9.20
N ARG A 161 -11.92 0.73 -7.97
CA ARG A 161 -12.50 1.95 -7.38
C ARG A 161 -12.16 3.22 -8.17
N LEU A 162 -10.91 3.38 -8.61
CA LEU A 162 -10.46 4.55 -9.36
C LEU A 162 -11.03 4.59 -10.79
N VAL A 163 -11.13 3.43 -11.46
CA VAL A 163 -11.75 3.33 -12.78
C VAL A 163 -13.25 3.63 -12.69
N GLU A 164 -13.93 3.15 -11.64
CA GLU A 164 -15.35 3.47 -11.42
C GLU A 164 -15.57 4.96 -11.19
N LEU A 165 -14.70 5.60 -10.39
CA LEU A 165 -14.71 7.04 -10.20
C LEU A 165 -14.50 7.79 -11.52
N GLU A 166 -13.55 7.35 -12.35
CA GLU A 166 -13.29 7.95 -13.67
C GLU A 166 -14.52 7.84 -14.58
N LYS A 167 -15.17 6.66 -14.62
CA LYS A 167 -16.42 6.46 -15.37
C LYS A 167 -17.52 7.38 -14.89
N ARG A 168 -17.70 7.52 -13.58
CA ARG A 168 -18.65 8.46 -12.98
C ARG A 168 -18.35 9.90 -13.37
N MET A 169 -17.09 10.33 -13.31
CA MET A 169 -16.69 11.68 -13.73
C MET A 169 -16.98 11.94 -15.21
N LYS A 170 -16.75 10.94 -16.08
CA LYS A 170 -17.12 11.00 -17.50
C LYS A 170 -18.63 11.13 -17.69
N ALA A 171 -19.42 10.35 -16.95
CA ALA A 171 -20.89 10.43 -16.98
C ALA A 171 -21.41 11.80 -16.52
N GLU A 172 -20.79 12.37 -15.48
CA GLU A 172 -21.07 13.72 -14.97
C GLU A 172 -20.46 14.84 -15.86
N LYS A 173 -19.80 14.50 -16.98
CA LYS A 173 -19.12 15.42 -17.90
C LYS A 173 -18.09 16.34 -17.22
N LYS A 174 -17.45 15.87 -16.16
CA LYS A 174 -16.38 16.61 -15.48
C LYS A 174 -15.10 16.59 -16.33
N PRO A 175 -14.35 17.71 -16.40
CA PRO A 175 -13.10 17.75 -17.14
C PRO A 175 -12.06 16.83 -16.50
N LEU A 176 -11.43 15.97 -17.30
CA LEU A 176 -10.36 15.07 -16.88
C LEU A 176 -9.00 15.69 -17.19
N ALA A 177 -8.03 15.51 -16.30
CA ALA A 177 -6.66 15.99 -16.49
C ALA A 177 -5.83 15.09 -17.43
N LEU A 178 -6.33 14.85 -18.66
CA LEU A 178 -5.71 13.93 -19.63
C LEU A 178 -4.30 14.33 -20.07
N PRO A 179 -3.99 15.62 -20.38
CA PRO A 179 -2.64 16.00 -20.77
C PRO A 179 -1.62 15.73 -19.66
N TYR A 180 -2.01 16.01 -18.41
CA TYR A 180 -1.19 15.74 -17.24
C TYR A 180 -0.95 14.23 -17.05
N GLY A 181 -2.02 13.42 -17.09
CA GLY A 181 -1.91 11.97 -16.94
C GLY A 181 -1.00 11.33 -17.99
N ARG A 182 -1.11 11.77 -19.26
CA ARG A 182 -0.26 11.29 -20.36
C ARG A 182 1.22 11.64 -20.14
N ALA A 183 1.50 12.89 -19.78
CA ALA A 183 2.87 13.37 -19.58
C ALA A 183 3.55 12.69 -18.37
N VAL A 184 2.83 12.51 -17.26
CA VAL A 184 3.39 11.82 -16.08
C VAL A 184 3.63 10.34 -16.37
N ARG A 185 2.69 9.67 -17.03
CA ARG A 185 2.85 8.26 -17.38
C ARG A 185 4.04 8.01 -18.32
N SER A 186 4.30 8.92 -19.25
CA SER A 186 5.44 8.76 -20.17
C SER A 186 6.81 8.85 -19.48
N MET A 187 6.88 9.37 -18.25
CA MET A 187 8.12 9.49 -17.47
C MET A 187 8.39 8.26 -16.58
N LEU A 188 7.43 7.34 -16.46
CA LEU A 188 7.47 6.21 -15.53
C LEU A 188 7.52 4.88 -16.30
N PRO A 189 8.20 3.85 -15.76
CA PRO A 189 8.16 2.54 -16.37
C PRO A 189 6.75 1.97 -16.19
N THR A 190 6.25 1.24 -17.19
CA THR A 190 4.91 0.68 -17.16
C THR A 190 4.91 -0.80 -17.46
N THR A 191 4.02 -1.56 -16.81
CA THR A 191 3.75 -2.95 -17.17
C THR A 191 2.64 -2.96 -18.23
N PRO A 192 2.96 -3.30 -19.49
CA PRO A 192 1.97 -3.35 -20.57
C PRO A 192 1.03 -4.53 -20.37
N LEU A 193 -0.14 -4.46 -21.00
CA LEU A 193 -0.99 -5.64 -21.18
C LEU A 193 -0.32 -6.57 -22.21
N ALA A 194 -0.19 -7.85 -21.89
CA ALA A 194 0.41 -8.81 -22.80
C ALA A 194 -0.44 -8.95 -24.08
N PRO A 195 0.22 -9.10 -25.25
CA PRO A 195 -0.46 -9.45 -26.49
C PRO A 195 -1.32 -10.71 -26.34
N ARG A 196 -2.35 -10.84 -27.19
CA ARG A 196 -3.22 -12.02 -27.16
C ARG A 196 -2.42 -13.29 -27.42
N GLY A 197 -2.52 -14.26 -26.52
CA GLY A 197 -1.84 -15.56 -26.62
C GLY A 197 -0.51 -15.62 -25.87
N GLU A 198 0.02 -14.48 -25.43
CA GLU A 198 1.23 -14.43 -24.61
C GLU A 198 0.88 -14.39 -23.11
N PRO A 199 1.73 -14.96 -22.24
CA PRO A 199 1.53 -14.88 -20.79
C PRO A 199 1.73 -13.44 -20.30
N GLN A 200 0.86 -12.99 -19.39
CA GLN A 200 1.04 -11.69 -18.74
C GLN A 200 2.31 -11.70 -17.88
N ILE A 201 3.13 -10.65 -18.05
CA ILE A 201 4.25 -10.37 -17.15
C ILE A 201 3.69 -9.98 -15.77
N ALA A 202 4.12 -10.70 -14.74
CA ALA A 202 3.75 -10.37 -13.36
C ALA A 202 4.21 -8.95 -13.00
N HIS A 203 3.28 -8.14 -12.52
CA HIS A 203 3.53 -6.74 -12.18
C HIS A 203 4.29 -6.59 -10.86
N GLU A 204 3.92 -7.37 -9.84
CA GLU A 204 4.48 -7.33 -8.50
C GLU A 204 4.38 -8.70 -7.81
N PRO A 205 5.15 -8.97 -6.73
CA PRO A 205 5.01 -10.20 -5.97
C PRO A 205 3.65 -10.27 -5.26
N ILE A 206 2.84 -11.28 -5.61
CA ILE A 206 1.49 -11.47 -5.07
C ILE A 206 1.45 -12.31 -3.78
N ASN A 207 2.54 -12.98 -3.45
CA ASN A 207 2.63 -13.91 -2.31
C ASN A 207 3.43 -13.36 -1.12
N ASP A 208 3.70 -12.06 -1.10
CA ASP A 208 4.43 -11.43 -0.01
C ASP A 208 3.65 -11.48 1.30
N LEU A 209 4.30 -12.02 2.31
CA LEU A 209 3.75 -12.18 3.65
C LEU A 209 4.36 -11.12 4.59
N PRO A 210 3.54 -10.26 5.23
CA PRO A 210 4.04 -9.35 6.25
C PRO A 210 4.69 -10.12 7.41
N VAL A 211 5.84 -9.65 7.87
CA VAL A 211 6.53 -10.23 9.03
C VAL A 211 5.66 -10.06 10.27
N HIS A 212 5.41 -11.18 10.96
CA HIS A 212 4.61 -11.17 12.18
C HIS A 212 5.52 -10.97 13.40
N LYS A 213 5.08 -10.19 14.39
CA LYS A 213 5.90 -9.91 15.58
C LYS A 213 6.41 -11.18 16.29
N LEU A 214 5.57 -12.22 16.35
CA LEU A 214 5.95 -13.50 16.96
C LEU A 214 7.10 -14.22 16.24
N THR A 215 7.38 -13.90 14.97
CA THR A 215 8.47 -14.51 14.20
C THR A 215 9.77 -13.70 14.22
N GLU A 216 9.80 -12.56 14.92
CA GLU A 216 11.02 -11.72 15.06
C GLU A 216 12.08 -12.33 15.98
N PRO A 217 11.75 -13.00 17.11
CA PRO A 217 12.77 -13.58 17.99
C PRO A 217 13.52 -14.73 17.33
N GLN A 218 14.83 -14.81 17.57
CA GLN A 218 15.64 -15.97 17.21
C GLN A 218 15.38 -17.10 18.22
N ILE A 219 14.95 -18.27 17.73
CA ILE A 219 14.62 -19.43 18.57
C ILE A 219 15.39 -20.65 18.08
N PHE A 220 16.14 -21.28 18.99
CA PHE A 220 16.71 -22.62 18.81
C PHE A 220 15.87 -23.60 19.63
N TYR A 221 14.94 -24.28 18.97
CA TYR A 221 13.96 -25.13 19.63
C TYR A 221 14.51 -26.56 19.79
N PRO A 222 14.75 -27.06 21.02
CA PRO A 222 15.32 -28.39 21.22
C PRO A 222 14.29 -29.47 20.86
N VAL A 223 14.72 -30.43 20.05
CA VAL A 223 13.90 -31.53 19.56
C VAL A 223 14.69 -32.84 19.60
N SER A 224 13.98 -33.97 19.58
CA SER A 224 14.61 -35.27 19.37
C SER A 224 15.30 -35.32 18.00
N GLU A 225 16.41 -36.04 17.91
CA GLU A 225 17.21 -36.23 16.69
C GLU A 225 16.41 -36.77 15.50
N SER A 226 15.39 -37.59 15.75
CA SER A 226 14.54 -38.19 14.72
C SER A 226 13.25 -37.40 14.48
N ARG A 227 13.06 -36.24 15.13
CA ARG A 227 11.83 -35.46 14.98
C ARG A 227 11.76 -34.79 13.61
N HIS A 228 10.71 -35.10 12.85
CA HIS A 228 10.34 -34.34 11.65
C HIS A 228 9.73 -32.98 12.05
N PHE A 229 10.55 -31.93 12.09
CA PHE A 229 10.11 -30.59 12.50
C PHE A 229 9.50 -29.82 11.32
N THR A 230 8.17 -29.65 11.36
CA THR A 230 7.40 -29.03 10.27
C THR A 230 7.23 -27.52 10.42
N ARG A 231 6.70 -26.85 9.39
CA ARG A 231 6.31 -25.42 9.50
C ARG A 231 5.15 -25.19 10.46
N VAL A 232 4.32 -26.20 10.72
CA VAL A 232 3.29 -26.14 11.77
C VAL A 232 3.96 -26.13 13.15
N ASP A 233 4.94 -27.02 13.37
CA ASP A 233 5.73 -27.02 14.62
C ASP A 233 6.44 -25.68 14.84
N ALA A 234 7.03 -25.11 13.79
CA ALA A 234 7.67 -23.80 13.86
C ALA A 234 6.67 -22.70 14.25
N ALA A 235 5.49 -22.67 13.62
CA ALA A 235 4.47 -21.66 13.93
C ALA A 235 3.95 -21.79 15.38
N ARG A 236 3.81 -23.03 15.88
CA ARG A 236 3.47 -23.30 17.28
C ARG A 236 4.59 -22.89 18.23
N ALA A 237 5.85 -23.16 17.90
CA ALA A 237 7.00 -22.74 18.68
C ALA A 237 7.06 -21.21 18.83
N PHE A 238 6.85 -20.45 17.75
CA PHE A 238 6.75 -18.98 17.81
C PHE A 238 5.57 -18.49 18.65
N SER A 239 4.51 -19.29 18.77
CA SER A 239 3.33 -18.98 19.55
C SER A 239 3.40 -19.47 20.99
N ALA A 240 4.54 -20.06 21.42
CA ALA A 240 4.64 -20.79 22.68
C ALA A 240 3.50 -21.81 22.90
N ALA A 241 2.96 -22.38 21.81
CA ALA A 241 1.89 -23.35 21.84
C ALA A 241 2.47 -24.76 22.05
N PRO A 242 1.81 -25.64 22.82
CA PRO A 242 2.28 -27.00 23.05
C PRO A 242 2.34 -27.77 21.73
N ALA A 243 3.26 -28.73 21.58
CA ALA A 243 3.35 -29.53 20.37
C ALA A 243 2.03 -30.30 20.09
N LEU A 244 1.66 -30.44 18.83
CA LEU A 244 0.52 -31.26 18.44
C LEU A 244 0.84 -32.76 18.60
N PRO A 245 -0.18 -33.60 18.85
CA PRO A 245 -0.03 -35.05 18.76
C PRO A 245 0.52 -35.47 17.40
N ALA A 246 1.30 -36.55 17.34
CA ALA A 246 1.97 -37.01 16.11
C ALA A 246 1.01 -37.16 14.92
N ALA A 247 -0.19 -37.72 15.15
CA ALA A 247 -1.20 -37.93 14.11
C ALA A 247 -1.71 -36.64 13.43
N GLU A 248 -1.73 -35.52 14.15
CA GLU A 248 -2.12 -34.22 13.60
C GLU A 248 -0.91 -33.44 13.08
N ARG A 249 0.23 -33.56 13.76
CA ARG A 249 1.49 -32.90 13.40
C ARG A 249 2.01 -33.37 12.04
N ASP A 250 1.95 -34.67 11.79
CA ASP A 250 2.54 -35.29 10.60
C ASP A 250 1.67 -35.06 9.34
N GLN A 251 0.52 -34.39 9.49
CA GLN A 251 -0.30 -33.96 8.35
C GLN A 251 0.33 -32.75 7.65
N PRO A 252 0.54 -32.81 6.33
CA PRO A 252 1.14 -31.70 5.61
C PRO A 252 0.23 -30.47 5.59
N ALA A 253 0.70 -29.33 6.08
CA ALA A 253 -0.07 -28.07 6.11
C ALA A 253 -0.32 -27.43 4.72
N ASN A 254 0.33 -27.94 3.69
CA ASN A 254 0.13 -27.55 2.30
C ASN A 254 -0.97 -28.39 1.60
N THR A 255 -1.84 -29.08 2.34
CA THR A 255 -2.99 -29.78 1.76
C THR A 255 -4.17 -28.82 1.54
N PRO A 256 -4.97 -29.04 0.47
CA PRO A 256 -6.19 -28.25 0.24
C PRO A 256 -7.14 -28.25 1.44
N GLU A 257 -7.24 -29.38 2.13
CA GLU A 257 -8.14 -29.57 3.27
C GLU A 257 -7.67 -28.75 4.48
N TYR A 258 -6.36 -28.74 4.76
CA TYR A 258 -5.79 -27.93 5.84
C TYR A 258 -5.95 -26.43 5.55
N ILE A 259 -5.67 -26.02 4.31
CA ILE A 259 -5.85 -24.64 3.86
C ILE A 259 -7.30 -24.21 4.07
N ALA A 260 -8.27 -24.97 3.54
CA ALA A 260 -9.70 -24.67 3.66
C ALA A 260 -10.16 -24.62 5.14
N LYS A 261 -9.70 -25.56 5.98
CA LYS A 261 -10.00 -25.60 7.42
C LYS A 261 -9.67 -24.28 8.10
N VAL A 262 -8.52 -23.68 7.77
CA VAL A 262 -8.06 -22.43 8.39
C VAL A 262 -8.66 -21.20 7.70
N THR A 263 -8.68 -21.15 6.37
CA THR A 263 -9.15 -19.96 5.62
C THR A 263 -10.66 -19.75 5.76
N HIS A 264 -11.47 -20.82 5.79
CA HIS A 264 -12.92 -20.71 5.91
C HIS A 264 -13.37 -20.38 7.33
N ALA A 265 -12.61 -20.81 8.34
CA ALA A 265 -12.97 -20.64 9.75
C ALA A 265 -11.82 -20.07 10.60
N PRO A 266 -11.31 -18.86 10.33
CA PRO A 266 -10.18 -18.28 11.07
C PRO A 266 -10.49 -17.98 12.54
N HIS A 267 -11.78 -17.88 12.91
CA HIS A 267 -12.21 -17.70 14.29
C HIS A 267 -12.10 -18.97 15.14
N ARG A 268 -11.89 -20.14 14.50
CA ARG A 268 -11.69 -21.44 15.17
C ARG A 268 -10.22 -21.77 15.40
N ILE A 269 -9.31 -20.88 15.02
CA ILE A 269 -7.88 -21.05 15.31
C ILE A 269 -7.70 -21.12 16.83
N GLU A 270 -6.96 -22.12 17.28
CA GLU A 270 -6.59 -22.32 18.68
C GLU A 270 -5.99 -21.03 19.27
N LYS A 271 -6.31 -20.77 20.53
CA LYS A 271 -5.74 -19.65 21.27
C LYS A 271 -4.91 -20.16 22.44
N VAL A 272 -3.85 -19.42 22.75
CA VAL A 272 -2.93 -19.67 23.85
C VAL A 272 -2.82 -18.43 24.73
N GLY A 273 -2.45 -18.62 25.99
CA GLY A 273 -2.34 -17.53 26.97
C GLY A 273 -3.52 -17.51 27.95
N LYS A 274 -3.58 -16.45 28.77
CA LYS A 274 -4.61 -16.28 29.81
C LYS A 274 -5.11 -14.84 29.83
N GLY A 275 -6.42 -14.66 29.96
CA GLY A 275 -7.06 -13.35 30.13
C GLY A 275 -6.72 -12.39 28.98
N ALA A 276 -6.17 -11.22 29.31
CA ALA A 276 -5.79 -10.20 28.33
C ALA A 276 -4.59 -10.58 27.44
N ASN A 277 -3.80 -11.59 27.84
CA ASN A 277 -2.66 -12.08 27.07
C ASN A 277 -3.02 -13.29 26.20
N GLU A 278 -4.31 -13.52 25.95
CA GLU A 278 -4.77 -14.57 25.04
C GLU A 278 -4.56 -14.14 23.58
N TYR A 279 -3.90 -14.96 22.78
CA TYR A 279 -3.71 -14.72 21.35
C TYR A 279 -3.85 -16.01 20.53
N GLN A 280 -4.14 -15.86 19.24
CA GLN A 280 -4.27 -16.98 18.32
C GLN A 280 -2.91 -17.60 18.01
N VAL A 281 -2.86 -18.93 17.96
CA VAL A 281 -1.69 -19.67 17.51
C VAL A 281 -1.39 -19.29 16.06
N LEU A 282 -0.15 -18.87 15.81
CA LEU A 282 0.35 -18.51 14.50
C LEU A 282 0.17 -19.69 13.54
N GLN A 283 -0.36 -19.39 12.37
CA GLN A 283 -0.52 -20.36 11.29
C GLN A 283 0.75 -20.43 10.43
N PRO A 284 1.03 -21.55 9.76
CA PRO A 284 2.18 -21.65 8.86
C PRO A 284 2.04 -20.69 7.66
N ALA A 285 3.15 -20.38 6.98
CA ALA A 285 3.19 -19.36 5.93
C ALA A 285 2.24 -19.67 4.76
N GLU A 286 2.10 -20.95 4.39
CA GLU A 286 1.27 -21.44 3.28
C GLU A 286 -0.19 -21.01 3.35
N VAL A 287 -0.68 -20.80 4.57
CA VAL A 287 -2.07 -20.45 4.84
C VAL A 287 -2.25 -18.96 5.06
N ARG A 288 -1.21 -18.27 5.52
CA ARG A 288 -1.23 -16.83 5.78
C ARG A 288 -1.01 -15.98 4.52
N ILE A 289 -0.41 -16.55 3.48
CA ILE A 289 -0.19 -15.84 2.21
C ILE A 289 -1.51 -15.38 1.59
N PRO A 290 -1.50 -14.33 0.75
CA PRO A 290 -2.72 -13.84 0.10
C PRO A 290 -3.39 -14.87 -0.84
N HIS A 291 -2.59 -15.75 -1.48
CA HIS A 291 -3.06 -16.78 -2.42
C HIS A 291 -2.76 -18.21 -1.95
N PRO A 292 -3.39 -18.70 -0.87
CA PRO A 292 -3.12 -20.04 -0.36
C PRO A 292 -3.59 -21.15 -1.31
N HIS A 293 -4.59 -20.86 -2.16
CA HIS A 293 -5.05 -21.77 -3.22
C HIS A 293 -3.97 -22.10 -4.26
N MET A 294 -2.96 -21.23 -4.46
CA MET A 294 -1.83 -21.54 -5.35
C MET A 294 -0.98 -22.69 -4.81
N VAL A 295 -0.83 -22.80 -3.49
CA VAL A 295 -0.09 -23.91 -2.87
C VAL A 295 -0.77 -25.25 -3.19
N ALA A 296 -2.10 -25.30 -3.08
CA ALA A 296 -2.87 -26.47 -3.48
C ALA A 296 -2.75 -26.76 -4.99
N ALA A 297 -2.77 -25.72 -5.83
CA ALA A 297 -2.64 -25.85 -7.28
C ALA A 297 -1.28 -26.43 -7.70
N GLU A 298 -0.19 -26.01 -7.06
CA GLU A 298 1.14 -26.58 -7.32
C GLU A 298 1.22 -28.06 -6.94
N ARG A 299 0.51 -28.49 -5.90
CA ARG A 299 0.45 -29.92 -5.55
C ARG A 299 -0.36 -30.73 -6.54
N ASP A 300 -1.46 -30.18 -7.03
CA ASP A 300 -2.23 -30.84 -8.10
C ASP A 300 -1.36 -31.03 -9.35
N LYS A 301 -0.39 -30.14 -9.64
CA LYS A 301 0.54 -30.38 -10.75
C LYS A 301 1.42 -31.62 -10.55
N ILE A 302 1.77 -31.92 -9.30
CA ILE A 302 2.58 -33.11 -8.96
C ILE A 302 1.70 -34.37 -9.05
N THR A 303 0.52 -34.35 -8.43
CA THR A 303 -0.36 -35.53 -8.36
C THR A 303 -1.09 -35.81 -9.67
N LEU A 304 -1.50 -34.75 -10.38
CA LEU A 304 -2.28 -34.80 -11.63
C LEU A 304 -1.50 -34.14 -12.78
N SER A 305 -0.28 -34.63 -13.05
CA SER A 305 0.63 -34.00 -14.00
C SER A 305 0.03 -33.86 -15.42
N ASN A 306 -0.64 -34.90 -15.91
CA ASN A 306 -1.16 -34.98 -17.28
C ASN A 306 -2.61 -34.46 -17.45
N GLU A 307 -3.31 -34.16 -16.36
CA GLU A 307 -4.74 -33.87 -16.39
C GLU A 307 -5.02 -32.37 -16.23
N MET A 308 -4.69 -31.58 -17.26
CA MET A 308 -4.88 -30.13 -17.22
C MET A 308 -6.32 -29.69 -16.92
N GLY A 309 -7.31 -30.39 -17.50
CA GLY A 309 -8.72 -30.11 -17.30
C GLY A 309 -9.18 -30.33 -15.85
N GLU A 310 -8.75 -31.43 -15.22
CA GLU A 310 -9.04 -31.70 -13.82
C GLU A 310 -8.40 -30.67 -12.89
N ARG A 311 -7.13 -30.33 -13.11
CA ARG A 311 -6.43 -29.30 -12.34
C ARG A 311 -7.16 -27.96 -12.40
N SER A 312 -7.58 -27.54 -13.60
CA SER A 312 -8.33 -26.30 -13.78
C SER A 312 -9.69 -26.35 -13.06
N ARG A 313 -10.39 -27.50 -13.12
CA ARG A 313 -11.66 -27.69 -12.41
C ARG A 313 -11.49 -27.59 -10.89
N ARG A 314 -10.49 -28.29 -10.33
CA ARG A 314 -10.18 -28.24 -8.89
C ARG A 314 -9.77 -26.84 -8.44
N TYR A 315 -8.95 -26.16 -9.25
CA TYR A 315 -8.56 -24.78 -8.98
C TYR A 315 -9.77 -23.85 -8.90
N MET A 316 -10.62 -23.87 -9.92
CA MET A 316 -11.82 -23.01 -9.98
C MET A 316 -12.80 -23.32 -8.84
N ALA A 317 -13.04 -24.60 -8.55
CA ALA A 317 -13.90 -25.02 -7.44
C ALA A 317 -13.41 -24.50 -6.08
N ARG A 318 -12.08 -24.46 -5.85
CA ARG A 318 -11.51 -23.91 -4.60
C ARG A 318 -11.70 -22.41 -4.50
N ILE A 319 -11.48 -21.67 -5.59
CA ILE A 319 -11.73 -20.22 -5.61
C ILE A 319 -13.19 -19.94 -5.30
N GLU A 320 -14.10 -20.65 -5.97
CA GLU A 320 -15.54 -20.48 -5.75
C GLU A 320 -15.93 -20.79 -4.31
N ALA A 321 -15.45 -21.90 -3.73
CA ALA A 321 -15.71 -22.26 -2.34
C ALA A 321 -15.20 -21.19 -1.36
N ASP A 322 -14.00 -20.65 -1.59
CA ASP A 322 -13.42 -19.56 -0.81
C ASP A 322 -14.29 -18.29 -0.88
N GLU A 323 -14.78 -17.95 -2.07
CA GLU A 323 -15.65 -16.78 -2.27
C GLU A 323 -17.00 -16.94 -1.60
N GLN A 324 -17.62 -18.11 -1.73
CA GLN A 324 -18.86 -18.44 -1.06
C GLN A 324 -18.71 -18.36 0.47
N ALA A 325 -17.62 -18.90 1.02
CA ALA A 325 -17.33 -18.84 2.45
C ALA A 325 -17.15 -17.39 2.94
N GLU A 326 -16.39 -16.57 2.20
CA GLU A 326 -16.20 -15.15 2.50
C GLU A 326 -17.50 -14.35 2.40
N LYS A 327 -18.30 -14.59 1.35
CA LYS A 327 -19.60 -13.94 1.14
C LYS A 327 -20.57 -14.29 2.27
N ALA A 328 -20.73 -15.57 2.59
CA ALA A 328 -21.58 -16.04 3.68
C ALA A 328 -21.14 -15.44 5.03
N ARG A 329 -19.84 -15.30 5.28
CA ARG A 329 -19.31 -14.66 6.49
C ARG A 329 -19.65 -13.18 6.55
N LYS A 330 -19.49 -12.45 5.44
CA LYS A 330 -19.83 -11.02 5.35
C LYS A 330 -21.34 -10.80 5.54
N GLU A 331 -22.17 -11.62 4.90
CA GLU A 331 -23.63 -11.57 5.03
C GLU A 331 -24.08 -11.88 6.46
N LYS A 332 -23.53 -12.93 7.08
CA LYS A 332 -23.80 -13.26 8.48
C LYS A 332 -23.39 -12.14 9.43
N ARG A 333 -22.26 -11.47 9.19
CA ARG A 333 -21.84 -10.31 9.98
C ARG A 333 -22.81 -9.13 9.79
N LYS A 334 -23.16 -8.78 8.55
CA LYS A 334 -24.11 -7.71 8.24
C LYS A 334 -25.49 -7.99 8.83
N ALA A 335 -25.97 -9.22 8.76
CA ALA A 335 -27.23 -9.65 9.35
C ALA A 335 -27.21 -9.54 10.88
N ARG A 336 -26.12 -9.95 11.54
CA ARG A 336 -25.94 -9.75 13.00
C ARG A 336 -25.91 -8.28 13.39
N GLU A 337 -25.19 -7.45 12.64
CA GLU A 337 -25.14 -6.01 12.88
C GLU A 337 -26.51 -5.35 12.70
N ALA A 338 -27.25 -5.73 11.65
CA ALA A 338 -28.61 -5.25 11.42
C ALA A 338 -29.58 -5.72 12.50
N ALA A 339 -29.52 -6.98 12.91
CA ALA A 339 -30.37 -7.52 13.97
C ALA A 339 -30.10 -6.88 15.34
N SER A 340 -28.87 -6.41 15.59
CA SER A 340 -28.53 -5.68 16.82
C SER A 340 -28.99 -4.22 16.84
N MET A 341 -29.54 -3.71 15.74
CA MET A 341 -29.86 -2.30 15.58
C MET A 341 -31.34 -2.08 15.31
N THR A 342 -32.03 -1.51 16.29
CA THR A 342 -33.44 -1.11 16.19
C THR A 342 -33.53 0.31 15.65
N ARG A 343 -34.26 0.48 14.54
CA ARG A 343 -34.49 1.79 13.90
C ARG A 343 -35.90 2.27 14.22
N VAL A 344 -36.02 3.48 14.74
CA VAL A 344 -37.30 4.10 15.09
C VAL A 344 -37.41 5.44 14.37
N GLU A 345 -38.40 5.55 13.49
CA GLU A 345 -38.74 6.77 12.74
C GLU A 345 -40.09 7.30 13.26
N PRO A 346 -40.11 8.35 14.09
CA PRO A 346 -41.35 8.95 14.56
C PRO A 346 -42.09 9.64 13.40
N THR A 347 -43.42 9.51 13.34
CA THR A 347 -44.27 10.05 12.26
C THR A 347 -44.10 11.57 12.04
N GLU A 348 -43.84 12.32 13.11
CA GLU A 348 -43.59 13.77 13.07
C GLU A 348 -42.11 14.12 13.36
N GLY A 349 -41.21 13.16 13.20
CA GLY A 349 -39.80 13.27 13.58
C GLY A 349 -38.89 13.82 12.48
N ARG A 350 -37.86 14.57 12.88
CA ARG A 350 -36.79 15.05 11.98
C ARG A 350 -35.65 14.03 11.81
N PHE A 351 -35.56 13.03 12.68
CA PHE A 351 -34.40 12.14 12.79
C PHE A 351 -34.84 10.68 12.88
N GLU A 352 -34.03 9.80 12.29
CA GLU A 352 -34.07 8.35 12.52
C GLU A 352 -33.25 8.03 13.77
N PHE A 353 -33.89 7.47 14.81
CA PHE A 353 -33.19 7.02 16.00
C PHE A 353 -32.72 5.58 15.82
N ARG A 354 -31.42 5.34 15.98
CA ARG A 354 -30.80 4.01 15.88
C ARG A 354 -30.34 3.56 17.25
N PHE A 355 -31.08 2.62 17.85
CA PHE A 355 -30.73 2.00 19.11
C PHE A 355 -29.94 0.74 18.83
N ARG A 356 -28.74 0.65 19.42
CA ARG A 356 -27.94 -0.58 19.39
C ARG A 356 -27.93 -1.17 20.78
N ASP A 357 -28.43 -2.39 20.90
CA ASP A 357 -28.40 -3.10 22.17
C ASP A 357 -26.96 -3.51 22.50
N VAL A 358 -26.54 -3.21 23.72
CA VAL A 358 -25.19 -3.51 24.21
C VAL A 358 -25.28 -4.42 25.42
N VAL A 359 -24.59 -5.55 25.34
CA VAL A 359 -24.47 -6.49 26.46
C VAL A 359 -23.27 -6.09 27.33
N VAL A 360 -23.53 -5.68 28.57
CA VAL A 360 -22.50 -5.44 29.59
C VAL A 360 -22.29 -6.76 30.35
N SER A 361 -21.21 -7.46 30.02
CA SER A 361 -20.86 -8.75 30.63
C SER A 361 -19.39 -8.76 31.03
N ARG A 362 -18.98 -9.74 31.84
CA ARG A 362 -17.57 -9.96 32.20
C ARG A 362 -16.65 -10.09 30.98
N GLU A 363 -17.17 -10.52 29.84
CA GLU A 363 -16.42 -10.61 28.57
C GLU A 363 -16.19 -9.24 27.92
N THR A 364 -17.13 -8.30 28.06
CA THR A 364 -17.01 -6.96 27.47
C THR A 364 -16.27 -5.99 28.37
N VAL A 365 -16.60 -5.96 29.67
CA VAL A 365 -15.98 -5.04 30.65
C VAL A 365 -14.77 -5.62 31.38
N GLY A 366 -14.49 -6.91 31.24
CA GLY A 366 -13.42 -7.57 31.97
C GLY A 366 -13.74 -7.81 33.45
N LEU A 367 -12.81 -8.45 34.15
CA LEU A 367 -12.90 -8.76 35.59
C LEU A 367 -12.83 -7.51 36.47
N ASP A 368 -12.08 -6.50 36.02
CA ASP A 368 -11.72 -5.30 36.75
C ASP A 368 -12.43 -4.04 36.21
N GLY A 369 -13.36 -4.21 35.27
CA GLY A 369 -14.03 -3.10 34.58
C GLY A 369 -13.16 -2.39 33.53
N ARG A 370 -11.96 -2.89 33.22
CA ARG A 370 -11.00 -2.25 32.29
C ARG A 370 -10.96 -2.87 30.89
N GLY A 371 -11.94 -3.71 30.55
CA GLY A 371 -12.02 -4.40 29.25
C GLY A 371 -12.13 -3.44 28.06
N GLU A 372 -11.33 -3.68 27.02
CA GLU A 372 -11.19 -2.81 25.84
C GLU A 372 -12.51 -2.56 25.10
N LYS A 373 -13.37 -3.57 25.03
CA LYS A 373 -14.65 -3.54 24.30
C LYS A 373 -15.82 -2.95 25.10
N GLY A 374 -15.57 -2.47 26.33
CA GLY A 374 -16.61 -1.85 27.15
C GLY A 374 -17.15 -0.57 26.50
N VAL A 375 -18.48 -0.42 26.48
CA VAL A 375 -19.16 0.76 25.93
C VAL A 375 -19.45 1.75 27.06
N GLY A 376 -19.23 3.04 26.80
CA GLY A 376 -19.46 4.12 27.75
C GLY A 376 -18.18 4.90 28.11
N ARG A 377 -18.36 6.02 28.81
CA ARG A 377 -17.22 6.82 29.30
C ARG A 377 -16.68 6.19 30.58
N ARG A 378 -15.39 5.85 30.60
CA ARG A 378 -14.73 5.28 31.79
C ARG A 378 -14.64 6.30 32.93
N TYR A 379 -14.91 5.84 34.16
CA TYR A 379 -14.75 6.63 35.39
C TYR A 379 -13.31 6.57 35.92
N GLY A 380 -12.90 7.57 36.71
CA GLY A 380 -11.57 7.60 37.34
C GLY A 380 -10.41 7.90 36.38
N VAL A 381 -10.69 8.40 35.17
CA VAL A 381 -9.67 8.78 34.18
C VAL A 381 -9.81 10.29 33.85
N PRO A 382 -8.83 11.14 34.18
CA PRO A 382 -8.87 12.56 33.85
C PRO A 382 -8.74 12.79 32.33
N LEU A 383 -9.11 13.99 31.87
CA LEU A 383 -8.94 14.36 30.46
C LEU A 383 -7.46 14.35 30.07
N ALA A 384 -7.15 13.70 28.95
CA ALA A 384 -5.79 13.58 28.42
C ALA A 384 -5.35 14.81 27.59
N ASP A 385 -6.12 15.90 27.57
CA ASP A 385 -5.92 17.03 26.65
C ASP A 385 -4.55 17.72 26.75
N ARG A 386 -3.92 17.65 27.93
CA ARG A 386 -2.61 18.22 28.22
C ARG A 386 -1.46 17.23 28.01
N ARG A 387 -1.75 15.97 27.67
CA ARG A 387 -0.75 14.94 27.40
C ARG A 387 -0.08 15.23 26.07
N ARG A 388 1.26 15.21 26.06
CA ARG A 388 2.04 15.37 24.84
C ARG A 388 1.80 14.17 23.92
N GLY A 389 1.50 14.44 22.64
CA GLY A 389 1.27 13.41 21.64
C GLY A 389 -0.17 12.87 21.56
N GLU A 390 -1.13 13.47 22.28
CA GLU A 390 -2.54 13.06 22.21
C GLU A 390 -3.14 13.36 20.82
N VAL A 391 -3.80 12.37 20.21
CA VAL A 391 -4.40 12.50 18.87
C VAL A 391 -5.77 13.15 18.98
N LYS A 392 -5.91 14.36 18.43
CA LYS A 392 -7.16 15.15 18.42
C LYS A 392 -7.80 15.27 17.03
N ILE A 393 -7.34 14.45 16.09
CA ILE A 393 -7.77 14.44 14.68
C ILE A 393 -8.50 13.12 14.43
N PRO A 394 -9.56 13.08 13.59
CA PRO A 394 -10.23 11.84 13.24
C PRO A 394 -9.25 10.78 12.71
N THR A 395 -9.23 9.60 13.33
CA THR A 395 -8.33 8.49 12.96
C THR A 395 -8.96 7.53 11.95
N ARG A 396 -10.27 7.66 11.69
CA ARG A 396 -11.04 6.85 10.75
C ARG A 396 -12.10 7.72 10.08
N VAL A 397 -12.17 7.64 8.75
CA VAL A 397 -13.21 8.25 7.93
C VAL A 397 -13.93 7.11 7.22
N GLU A 398 -15.23 6.98 7.44
CA GLU A 398 -16.06 5.99 6.75
C GLU A 398 -16.56 6.61 5.44
N VAL A 399 -16.45 5.87 4.33
CA VAL A 399 -16.79 6.31 2.97
C VAL A 399 -17.90 5.43 2.42
#